data_AF-A0A372Q6F1-F1
#
_entry.id   AF-A0A372Q6F1-F1
#
_cell.length_a   1.000
_cell.length_b   1.000
_cell.length_c   1.000
_cell.angle_alpha   90.00
_cell.angle_beta   90.00
_cell.angle_gamma   90.00
#
_symmetry.space_group_name_H-M   'P 1'
#
loop_
_entity.id
_entity.type
_entity.pdbx_description
1 polymer ?
#
loop_
_entity_poly.entity_id
_entity_poly.type
_entity_poly.pdbx_seq_one_letter_code
_entity_poly.pdbx_strand_id
1 'polypeptide(L)'
;MYQQKDRPKIAVNKNKNLINNIDPETNFIISKMNSDLKNIFSINNIDIVDVIVKTIGDPTDPTPKLIRLNLSDNLLSIRKKLEKDCIINDTLSFSKKFNNEFTEIIHEDEFRLYDINTKYRIRYIVGVIR
;
A
#
# COMPACT_ATOMS: atom_id res chain seq x y z
N MET A 1 -57.49 -7.57 -2.93
CA MET A 1 -56.71 -6.32 -2.92
C MET A 1 -55.99 -6.22 -1.58
N TYR A 2 -54.67 -6.40 -1.54
CA TYR A 2 -53.89 -6.28 -0.30
C TYR A 2 -53.39 -4.83 -0.15
N GLN A 3 -53.69 -4.18 0.98
CA GLN A 3 -53.15 -2.85 1.28
C GLN A 3 -51.70 -2.96 1.73
N GLN A 4 -50.82 -2.23 1.06
CA GLN A 4 -49.40 -2.14 1.36
C GLN A 4 -49.23 -1.18 2.55
N LYS A 5 -48.93 -1.72 3.74
CA LYS A 5 -48.56 -0.89 4.90
C LYS A 5 -47.17 -0.30 4.65
N ASP A 6 -47.10 1.03 4.53
CA ASP A 6 -45.85 1.76 4.46
C ASP A 6 -45.00 1.49 5.72
N ARG A 7 -43.78 0.98 5.50
CA ARG A 7 -42.78 0.83 6.57
C ARG A 7 -42.29 2.21 7.01
N PRO A 8 -42.07 2.44 8.31
CA PRO A 8 -41.47 3.68 8.78
C PRO A 8 -40.06 3.82 8.18
N LYS A 9 -39.82 4.92 7.47
CA LYS A 9 -38.48 5.31 7.01
C LYS A 9 -37.70 5.79 8.23
N ILE A 10 -36.74 4.99 8.69
CA ILE A 10 -35.74 5.47 9.64
C ILE A 10 -34.92 6.54 8.90
N ALA A 11 -35.09 7.79 9.30
CA ALA A 11 -34.17 8.84 8.89
C ALA A 11 -32.81 8.49 9.48
N VAL A 12 -31.87 8.06 8.62
CA VAL A 12 -30.46 8.02 8.99
C VAL A 12 -30.08 9.47 9.29
N ASN A 13 -29.96 9.80 10.58
CA ASN A 13 -29.28 11.01 11.00
C ASN A 13 -27.84 10.86 10.51
N LYS A 14 -27.58 11.43 9.34
CA LYS A 14 -26.23 11.63 8.84
C LYS A 14 -25.61 12.62 9.82
N ASN A 15 -24.89 12.10 10.81
CA ASN A 15 -24.00 12.85 11.68
C ASN A 15 -22.93 13.55 10.80
N LYS A 16 -23.33 14.65 10.17
CA LYS A 16 -22.51 15.50 9.30
C LYS A 16 -22.06 16.77 10.03
N ASN A 17 -22.31 16.88 11.34
CA ASN A 17 -22.11 18.11 12.11
C ASN A 17 -21.05 18.06 13.21
N LEU A 18 -20.25 16.99 13.34
CA LEU A 18 -19.21 16.97 14.39
C LEU A 18 -17.93 17.76 14.05
N ILE A 19 -17.75 18.21 12.80
CA ILE A 19 -16.47 18.81 12.35
C ILE A 19 -16.52 20.35 12.32
N ASN A 20 -17.71 20.96 12.39
CA ASN A 20 -17.86 22.38 12.05
C ASN A 20 -17.73 23.36 13.24
N ASN A 21 -17.52 22.88 14.46
CA ASN A 21 -17.43 23.71 15.67
C ASN A 21 -16.20 23.36 16.54
N ILE A 22 -15.09 22.96 15.94
CA ILE A 22 -13.84 22.78 16.69
C ILE A 22 -13.16 24.14 16.78
N ASP A 23 -12.94 24.64 18.00
CA ASP A 23 -12.26 25.90 18.20
C ASP A 23 -10.80 25.82 17.68
N PRO A 24 -10.18 26.97 17.35
CA PRO A 24 -8.84 27.00 16.78
C PRO A 24 -7.76 26.33 17.66
N GLU A 25 -7.90 26.37 18.98
CA GLU A 25 -6.95 25.78 19.92
C GLU A 25 -7.03 24.26 19.89
N THR A 26 -8.25 23.70 19.92
CA THR A 26 -8.46 22.26 19.76
C THR A 26 -7.97 21.76 18.40
N ASN A 27 -8.19 22.52 17.31
CA ASN A 27 -7.66 22.17 15.99
C ASN A 27 -6.12 22.17 15.96
N PHE A 28 -5.49 23.13 16.62
CA PHE A 28 -4.03 23.19 16.74
C PHE A 28 -3.49 21.97 17.48
N ILE A 29 -4.09 21.60 18.61
CA ILE A 29 -3.71 20.42 19.40
C ILE A 29 -3.88 19.15 18.57
N ILE A 30 -5.00 18.97 17.87
CA ILE A 30 -5.22 17.81 16.98
C ILE A 30 -4.15 17.75 15.88
N SER A 31 -3.82 18.88 15.26
CA SER A 31 -2.79 18.95 14.22
C SER A 31 -1.41 18.56 14.75
N LYS A 32 -1.08 19.00 15.96
CA LYS A 32 0.18 18.73 16.63
C LYS A 32 0.29 17.26 17.04
N MET A 33 -0.76 16.70 17.66
CA MET A 33 -0.84 15.28 17.99
C MET A 33 -0.70 14.40 16.76
N ASN A 34 -1.34 14.76 15.63
CA ASN A 34 -1.21 14.02 14.39
C ASN A 34 0.22 14.08 13.82
N SER A 35 0.88 15.23 13.92
CA SER A 35 2.29 15.37 13.53
C SER A 35 3.19 14.48 14.40
N ASP A 36 3.01 14.53 15.72
CA ASP A 36 3.84 13.78 16.66
C ASP A 36 3.61 12.26 16.52
N LEU A 37 2.36 11.83 16.29
CA LEU A 37 2.04 10.45 15.96
C LEU A 37 2.69 10.00 14.65
N LYS A 38 2.59 10.79 13.57
CA LYS A 38 3.27 10.50 12.30
C LYS A 38 4.77 10.36 12.49
N ASN A 39 5.36 11.19 13.34
CA ASN A 39 6.78 11.14 13.64
C ASN A 39 7.13 9.84 14.40
N ILE A 40 6.35 9.47 15.41
CA ILE A 40 6.53 8.21 16.16
C ILE A 40 6.39 6.98 15.24
N PHE A 41 5.39 6.96 14.35
CA PHE A 41 5.22 5.87 13.37
C PHE A 41 6.36 5.83 12.36
N SER A 42 6.97 6.97 12.05
CA SER A 42 8.13 7.05 11.16
C SER A 42 9.44 6.62 11.85
N ILE A 43 9.57 6.84 13.17
CA ILE A 43 10.74 6.48 13.98
C ILE A 43 10.76 4.99 14.32
N ASN A 44 9.58 4.41 14.57
CA ASN A 44 9.46 2.99 14.84
C ASN A 44 9.38 2.26 13.50
N ASN A 45 10.50 1.69 13.03
CA ASN A 45 10.68 0.85 11.84
C ASN A 45 9.79 -0.42 11.77
N ILE A 46 8.56 -0.38 12.30
CA ILE A 46 7.56 -1.46 12.34
C ILE A 46 7.19 -1.90 10.91
N ASP A 47 7.32 -0.99 9.95
CA ASP A 47 7.00 -1.24 8.55
C ASP A 47 8.18 -1.83 7.75
N ILE A 48 9.37 -1.94 8.33
CA ILE A 48 10.51 -2.55 7.64
C ILE A 48 10.40 -4.07 7.70
N VAL A 49 10.46 -4.68 6.53
CA VAL A 49 10.19 -6.11 6.35
C VAL A 49 11.16 -6.72 5.35
N ASP A 50 11.51 -7.99 5.56
CA ASP A 50 12.34 -8.74 4.61
C ASP A 50 11.49 -9.21 3.42
N VAL A 51 11.86 -8.77 2.22
CA VAL A 51 11.18 -9.00 0.93
C VAL A 51 12.08 -9.87 0.06
N ILE A 52 11.52 -10.90 -0.55
CA ILE A 52 12.23 -11.66 -1.58
C ILE A 52 11.96 -10.98 -2.93
N VAL A 53 13.01 -10.67 -3.68
CA VAL A 53 12.93 -10.19 -5.06
C VAL A 53 13.29 -11.37 -5.95
N LYS A 54 12.38 -11.74 -6.84
CA LYS A 54 12.53 -12.85 -7.77
C LYS A 54 11.81 -12.52 -9.07
N THR A 55 12.52 -12.59 -10.17
CA THR A 55 11.97 -12.51 -11.52
C THR A 55 11.28 -13.82 -11.91
N ILE A 56 10.26 -13.73 -12.77
CA ILE A 56 9.50 -14.89 -13.24
C ILE A 56 9.51 -14.84 -14.77
N GLY A 57 9.68 -16.00 -15.39
CA GLY A 57 9.65 -16.14 -16.85
C GLY A 57 11.03 -16.44 -17.45
N ASP A 58 12.11 -16.09 -16.76
CA ASP A 58 13.47 -16.44 -17.18
C ASP A 58 14.07 -17.51 -16.24
N PRO A 59 14.33 -18.74 -16.72
CA PRO A 59 14.98 -19.80 -15.92
C PRO A 59 16.48 -19.54 -15.67
N THR A 60 17.09 -18.63 -16.42
CA THR A 60 18.49 -18.21 -16.28
C THR A 60 18.70 -17.04 -15.32
N ASP A 61 17.62 -16.45 -14.84
CA ASP A 61 17.66 -15.26 -13.99
C ASP A 61 18.19 -15.53 -12.57
N PRO A 62 18.73 -14.50 -11.89
CA PRO A 62 19.55 -14.66 -10.72
C PRO A 62 18.77 -15.19 -9.52
N THR A 63 19.52 -15.81 -8.63
CA THR A 63 19.08 -16.32 -7.34
C THR A 63 18.21 -15.28 -6.60
N PRO A 64 17.05 -15.66 -6.03
CA PRO A 64 16.20 -14.73 -5.30
C PRO A 64 16.99 -13.91 -4.28
N LYS A 65 16.83 -12.59 -4.30
CA LYS A 65 17.55 -11.68 -3.39
C LYS A 65 16.64 -11.30 -2.22
N LEU A 66 17.15 -11.40 -1.00
CA LEU A 66 16.44 -10.94 0.20
C LEU A 66 16.83 -9.47 0.48
N ILE A 67 15.85 -8.58 0.57
CA ILE A 67 16.06 -7.15 0.81
C ILE A 67 15.09 -6.60 1.84
N ARG A 68 15.57 -5.65 2.66
CA ARG A 68 14.73 -4.88 3.59
C ARG A 68 14.11 -3.69 2.90
N LEU A 69 12.78 -3.67 2.88
CA LEU A 69 11.98 -2.56 2.34
C LEU A 69 10.95 -2.11 3.37
N ASN A 70 10.53 -0.85 3.26
CA ASN A 70 9.47 -0.29 4.08
C ASN A 70 8.12 -0.53 3.39
N LEU A 71 7.15 -1.08 4.12
CA LEU A 71 5.79 -1.33 3.63
C LEU A 71 5.09 -0.07 3.14
N SER A 72 5.40 1.07 3.75
CA SER A 72 4.78 2.37 3.47
C SER A 72 5.40 3.11 2.27
N ASP A 73 6.55 2.66 1.77
CA ASP A 73 7.17 3.24 0.57
C ASP A 73 6.33 2.92 -0.67
N ASN A 74 6.25 3.88 -1.59
CA ASN A 74 5.66 3.63 -2.91
C ASN A 74 6.60 2.78 -3.78
N LEU A 75 6.01 2.06 -4.74
CA LEU A 75 6.76 1.14 -5.59
C LEU A 75 7.80 1.89 -6.43
N LEU A 76 7.54 3.13 -6.85
CA LEU A 76 8.51 3.95 -7.58
C LEU A 76 9.78 4.24 -6.76
N SER A 77 9.65 4.53 -5.46
CA SER A 77 10.80 4.76 -4.58
C SER A 77 11.57 3.47 -4.33
N ILE A 78 10.85 2.35 -4.21
CA ILE A 78 11.45 1.02 -4.10
C ILE A 78 12.21 0.68 -5.38
N ARG A 79 11.65 0.92 -6.57
CA ARG A 79 12.32 0.71 -7.86
C ARG A 79 13.67 1.41 -7.90
N LYS A 80 13.70 2.71 -7.60
CA LYS A 80 14.94 3.51 -7.59
C LYS A 80 16.00 2.92 -6.66
N LYS A 81 15.58 2.40 -5.49
CA LYS A 81 16.48 1.71 -4.56
C LYS A 81 17.01 0.41 -5.16
N LEU A 82 16.13 -0.42 -5.73
CA LEU A 82 16.50 -1.70 -6.33
C LEU A 82 17.40 -1.55 -7.57
N GLU A 83 17.17 -0.53 -8.39
CA GLU A 83 18.02 -0.19 -9.55
C GLU A 83 19.40 0.27 -9.10
N LYS A 84 19.46 1.15 -8.09
CA LYS A 84 20.72 1.60 -7.47
C LYS A 84 21.53 0.42 -6.92
N ASP A 85 20.87 -0.56 -6.34
CA ASP A 85 21.48 -1.78 -5.79
C ASP A 85 21.73 -2.86 -6.87
N CYS A 86 21.48 -2.57 -8.15
CA CYS A 86 21.58 -3.50 -9.29
C CYS A 86 20.83 -4.81 -9.06
N ILE A 87 19.65 -4.71 -8.43
CA ILE A 87 18.74 -5.83 -8.17
C ILE A 87 17.74 -6.00 -9.32
N ILE A 88 17.24 -4.88 -9.86
CA ILE A 88 16.36 -4.84 -11.04
C ILE A 88 16.89 -3.83 -12.06
N ASN A 89 16.27 -3.80 -13.24
CA ASN A 89 16.52 -2.84 -14.30
C ASN A 89 15.19 -2.44 -14.98
N ASP A 90 15.28 -1.59 -15.99
CA ASP A 90 14.13 -1.03 -16.72
C ASP A 90 13.33 -2.08 -17.53
N THR A 91 13.85 -3.29 -17.72
CA THR A 91 13.13 -4.37 -18.42
C THR A 91 12.19 -5.16 -17.50
N LEU A 92 12.20 -4.86 -16.19
CA LEU A 92 11.37 -5.51 -15.19
C LEU A 92 10.33 -4.54 -14.64
N SER A 93 9.06 -4.92 -14.66
CA SER A 93 7.95 -4.24 -13.94
C SER A 93 7.70 -4.83 -12.54
N PHE A 94 6.96 -4.14 -11.68
CA PHE A 94 6.36 -4.81 -10.52
C PHE A 94 5.11 -5.59 -10.93
N SER A 95 4.77 -6.61 -10.15
CA SER A 95 3.51 -7.33 -10.32
C SER A 95 2.84 -7.61 -8.98
N LYS A 96 1.54 -7.90 -9.06
CA LYS A 96 0.74 -8.40 -7.94
C LYS A 96 0.18 -9.77 -8.31
N LYS A 97 0.23 -10.71 -7.37
CA LYS A 97 -0.39 -12.03 -7.54
C LYS A 97 -1.87 -11.96 -7.16
N PHE A 98 -2.75 -12.31 -8.10
CA PHE A 98 -4.18 -12.42 -7.90
C PHE A 98 -4.67 -13.73 -8.51
N ASN A 99 -5.35 -14.58 -7.73
CA ASN A 99 -5.89 -15.88 -8.19
C ASN A 99 -4.88 -16.73 -9.00
N ASN A 100 -3.65 -16.87 -8.50
CA ASN A 100 -2.53 -17.57 -9.13
C ASN A 100 -1.90 -16.91 -10.37
N GLU A 101 -2.45 -15.81 -10.87
CA GLU A 101 -1.89 -15.04 -11.97
C GLU A 101 -1.10 -13.83 -11.47
N PHE A 102 -0.12 -13.38 -12.25
CA PHE A 102 0.63 -12.16 -11.98
C PHE A 102 0.15 -11.06 -12.92
N THR A 103 -0.25 -9.93 -12.35
CA THR A 103 -0.66 -8.75 -13.11
C THR A 103 0.37 -7.64 -12.94
N GLU A 104 0.79 -7.03 -14.05
CA GLU A 104 1.70 -5.89 -14.06
C GLU A 104 1.10 -4.67 -13.32
N ILE A 105 1.96 -3.91 -12.66
CA ILE A 105 1.60 -2.62 -12.05
C ILE A 105 2.26 -1.50 -12.86
N ILE A 106 1.44 -0.68 -13.51
CA ILE A 106 1.88 0.40 -14.42
C ILE A 106 2.16 1.71 -13.65
N HIS A 107 1.32 2.05 -12.66
CA HIS A 107 1.37 3.32 -11.92
C HIS A 107 2.07 3.16 -10.57
N GLU A 108 3.37 2.89 -10.57
CA GLU A 108 4.15 2.54 -9.38
C GLU A 108 4.19 3.64 -8.28
N ASP A 109 3.87 4.88 -8.62
CA ASP A 109 3.75 6.01 -7.70
C ASP A 109 2.43 6.01 -6.90
N GLU A 110 1.39 5.36 -7.42
CA GLU A 110 0.07 5.23 -6.79
C GLU A 110 -0.03 4.05 -5.82
N PHE A 111 0.88 3.07 -5.93
CA PHE A 111 0.89 1.86 -5.10
C PHE A 111 2.01 1.87 -4.07
N ARG A 112 1.71 1.39 -2.87
CA ARG A 112 2.69 1.09 -1.81
C ARG A 112 3.02 -0.39 -1.76
N LEU A 113 4.13 -0.72 -1.12
CA LEU A 113 4.53 -2.12 -0.96
C LEU A 113 3.49 -2.95 -0.21
N TYR A 114 2.78 -2.38 0.77
CA TYR A 114 1.70 -3.11 1.43
C TYR A 114 0.50 -3.38 0.50
N ASP A 115 0.26 -2.59 -0.55
CA ASP A 115 -0.86 -2.77 -1.48
C ASP A 115 -0.72 -4.03 -2.34
N ILE A 116 0.52 -4.49 -2.52
CA ILE A 116 0.84 -5.72 -3.25
C ILE A 116 1.03 -6.93 -2.32
N ASN A 117 0.90 -6.74 -1.00
CA ASN A 117 1.18 -7.76 0.03
C ASN A 117 -0.06 -8.62 0.34
N THR A 118 -0.18 -9.80 -0.27
CA THR A 118 -1.27 -10.75 0.01
C THR A 118 -0.88 -11.76 1.10
N LYS A 119 -1.07 -11.38 2.37
CA LYS A 119 -1.24 -12.23 3.59
C LYS A 119 -0.19 -13.32 3.95
N TYR A 120 0.72 -13.74 3.08
CA TYR A 120 1.70 -14.80 3.36
C TYR A 120 3.06 -14.50 2.73
N ARG A 121 4.05 -14.20 3.59
CA ARG A 121 5.52 -14.40 3.58
C ARG A 121 6.37 -14.63 2.32
N ILE A 122 5.85 -14.58 1.09
CA ILE A 122 6.65 -14.62 -0.13
C ILE A 122 6.16 -13.49 -1.02
N ARG A 123 6.97 -12.43 -1.05
CA ARG A 123 6.76 -11.28 -1.91
C ARG A 123 7.43 -11.60 -3.24
N TYR A 124 6.74 -11.35 -4.33
CA TYR A 124 7.27 -11.54 -5.68
C TYR A 124 7.27 -10.16 -6.32
N ILE A 125 8.46 -9.64 -6.61
CA ILE A 125 8.63 -8.49 -7.50
C ILE A 125 8.97 -9.10 -8.84
N VAL A 126 7.96 -9.22 -9.70
CA VAL A 126 8.06 -9.97 -10.96
C VAL A 126 8.10 -9.02 -12.12
N GLY A 127 9.24 -8.98 -12.81
CA GLY A 127 9.32 -8.36 -14.12
C GLY A 127 8.48 -9.11 -15.14
N VAL A 128 7.54 -8.39 -15.74
CA VAL A 128 7.05 -8.72 -17.08
C VAL A 128 8.11 -8.16 -18.03
N ILE A 129 8.76 -9.04 -18.80
CA ILE A 129 9.67 -8.62 -19.87
C ILE A 129 8.82 -7.90 -20.93
N ARG A 130 9.17 -6.64 -21.24
CA ARG A 130 8.63 -5.90 -22.38
C ARG A 130 9.25 -6.35 -23.69
#